data_AF-A0A372ZL95-F1
#
_entry.id   AF-A0A372ZL95-F1
#
_cell.length_a   1.000
_cell.length_b   1.000
_cell.length_c   1.000
_cell.angle_alpha   90.00
_cell.angle_beta   90.00
_cell.angle_gamma   90.00
#
_symmetry.space_group_name_H-M   'P 1'
#
loop_
_entity.id
_entity.type
_entity.pdbx_description
1 polymer ?
#
loop_
_entity_poly.entity_id
_entity_poly.type
_entity_poly.pdbx_seq_one_letter_code
_entity_poly.pdbx_strand_id
1 'polypeptide(L)'
;MLRFHGAWRITVVGTSADFDQRAVVRGAYGLRVLPGRVGATIAVDEESWTLSLEHRPRGRTWQPNLRTTPGPVTEHDGLRSQLLTSNDRHWPGKPLGYVNFVLRLEQSVAPTGVPPLPSPSPGEYGRATR
;
A
#
# COMPACT_ATOMS: atom_id res chain seq x y z
N MET A 1 8.93 -6.45 7.66
CA MET A 1 7.96 -6.75 6.57
C MET A 1 6.60 -6.27 7.02
N LEU A 2 5.85 -5.58 6.17
CA LEU A 2 4.52 -5.04 6.49
C LEU A 2 3.44 -5.91 5.84
N ARG A 3 2.27 -6.01 6.49
CA ARG A 3 1.11 -6.77 5.98
C ARG A 3 0.02 -5.81 5.52
N PHE A 4 -0.59 -6.14 4.39
CA PHE A 4 -1.67 -5.37 3.76
C PHE A 4 -2.79 -6.29 3.30
N HIS A 5 -3.97 -5.69 3.11
CA HIS A 5 -5.18 -6.40 2.72
C HIS A 5 -5.90 -5.69 1.57
N GLY A 6 -6.47 -6.50 0.68
CA GLY A 6 -7.19 -6.06 -0.49
C GLY A 6 -6.31 -5.45 -1.58
N ALA A 7 -6.97 -4.82 -2.56
CA ALA A 7 -6.32 -4.25 -3.72
C ALA A 7 -5.61 -2.92 -3.40
N TRP A 8 -4.34 -2.80 -3.79
CA TRP A 8 -3.54 -1.58 -3.67
C TRP A 8 -2.73 -1.32 -4.92
N ARG A 9 -2.55 -0.05 -5.25
CA ARG A 9 -1.56 0.46 -6.19
C ARG A 9 -0.37 0.98 -5.40
N ILE A 10 0.83 0.51 -5.73
CA ILE A 10 2.07 0.94 -5.09
C ILE A 10 2.89 1.69 -6.13
N THR A 11 3.29 2.92 -5.80
CA THR A 11 4.10 3.78 -6.67
C THR A 11 5.35 4.24 -5.95
N VAL A 12 6.51 4.17 -6.61
CA VAL A 12 7.73 4.79 -6.10
C VAL A 12 7.65 6.30 -6.30
N VAL A 13 7.70 7.06 -5.22
CA VAL A 13 7.61 8.54 -5.28
C VAL A 13 8.90 9.24 -4.87
N GLY A 14 9.85 8.52 -4.28
CA GLY A 14 11.14 9.09 -3.89
C GLY A 14 12.22 8.03 -3.77
N THR A 15 13.43 8.38 -4.21
CA THR A 15 14.62 7.54 -4.05
C THR A 15 15.82 8.46 -3.87
N SER A 16 16.49 8.34 -2.73
CA SER A 16 17.70 9.07 -2.37
C SER A 16 18.64 8.08 -1.66
N ALA A 17 19.32 7.25 -2.43
CA ALA A 17 20.10 6.15 -1.91
C ALA A 17 21.35 5.89 -2.75
N ASP A 18 22.43 5.50 -2.09
CA ASP A 18 23.68 5.08 -2.73
C ASP A 18 23.59 3.65 -3.29
N PHE A 19 22.56 2.90 -2.88
CA PHE A 19 22.35 1.52 -3.28
C PHE A 19 21.03 1.38 -4.02
N ASP A 20 21.00 0.47 -5.00
CA ASP A 20 19.77 0.09 -5.68
C ASP A 20 18.69 -0.28 -4.66
N GLN A 21 17.50 0.24 -4.87
CA GLN A 21 16.32 -0.02 -4.04
C GLN A 21 15.31 -0.86 -4.82
N ARG A 22 14.50 -1.64 -4.10
CA ARG A 22 13.30 -2.27 -4.66
C ARG A 22 12.24 -2.46 -3.58
N ALA A 23 10.99 -2.57 -4.02
CA ALA A 23 9.94 -3.12 -3.19
C ALA A 23 9.63 -4.55 -3.64
N VAL A 24 9.43 -5.45 -2.68
CA VAL A 24 9.08 -6.84 -2.94
C VAL A 24 7.74 -7.13 -2.30
N VAL A 25 6.78 -7.46 -3.16
CA VAL A 25 5.45 -7.92 -2.77
C VAL A 25 5.45 -9.44 -2.75
N ARG A 26 4.97 -10.03 -1.66
CA ARG A 26 4.73 -11.47 -1.55
C ARG A 26 3.26 -11.71 -1.20
N GLY A 27 2.56 -12.39 -2.09
CA GLY A 27 1.17 -12.79 -1.93
C GLY A 27 0.97 -14.27 -2.27
N ALA A 28 -0.29 -14.68 -2.35
CA ALA A 28 -0.71 -16.03 -2.72
C ALA A 28 -0.26 -16.41 -4.14
N TYR A 29 -0.20 -15.44 -5.06
CA TYR A 29 0.25 -15.67 -6.44
C TYR A 29 1.78 -15.58 -6.63
N GLY A 30 2.53 -15.48 -5.53
CA GLY A 30 3.98 -15.49 -5.53
C GLY A 30 4.63 -14.13 -5.30
N LEU A 31 5.85 -13.98 -5.81
CA LEU A 31 6.71 -12.82 -5.57
C LEU A 31 6.70 -11.87 -6.76
N ARG A 32 6.51 -10.58 -6.48
CA ARG A 32 6.59 -9.52 -7.48
C ARG A 32 7.55 -8.42 -7.02
N VAL A 33 8.36 -7.92 -7.94
CA VAL A 33 9.38 -6.91 -7.66
C VAL A 33 9.03 -5.61 -8.36
N LEU A 34 8.98 -4.53 -7.58
CA LEU A 34 8.89 -3.16 -8.07
C LEU A 34 10.30 -2.54 -8.02
N PRO A 35 10.91 -2.18 -9.16
CA PRO A 35 12.21 -1.50 -9.15
C PRO A 35 12.10 -0.14 -8.46
N GLY A 36 13.13 0.25 -7.72
CA GLY A 36 13.20 1.52 -6.99
C GLY A 36 13.45 2.74 -7.89
N ARG A 37 12.77 2.83 -9.03
CA ARG A 37 12.80 3.97 -9.94
C ARG A 37 11.56 4.82 -9.71
N VAL A 38 11.72 6.12 -9.48
CA VAL A 38 10.60 7.05 -9.31
C VAL A 38 9.64 6.94 -10.51
N GLY A 39 8.34 6.87 -10.20
CA GLY A 39 7.27 6.64 -11.18
C GLY A 39 7.03 5.17 -11.53
N ALA A 40 7.86 4.22 -11.08
CA ALA A 40 7.54 2.81 -11.20
C ALA A 40 6.32 2.48 -10.34
N THR A 41 5.42 1.67 -10.90
CA THR A 41 4.17 1.28 -10.25
C THR A 41 3.94 -0.22 -10.36
N ILE A 42 3.30 -0.80 -9.34
CA ILE A 42 2.72 -2.14 -9.38
C ILE A 42 1.32 -2.14 -8.77
N ALA A 43 0.39 -2.89 -9.37
CA ALA A 43 -0.92 -3.17 -8.77
C ALA A 43 -0.88 -4.52 -8.06
N VAL A 44 -1.41 -4.57 -6.85
CA VAL A 44 -1.52 -5.77 -6.02
C VAL A 44 -2.99 -6.00 -5.77
N ASP A 45 -3.58 -7.00 -6.42
CA ASP A 45 -4.99 -7.36 -6.29
C ASP A 45 -5.11 -8.72 -5.59
N GLU A 46 -4.82 -8.71 -4.28
CA GLU A 46 -4.80 -9.91 -3.45
C GLU A 46 -5.43 -9.62 -2.09
N GLU A 47 -6.17 -10.57 -1.52
CA GLU A 47 -6.85 -10.39 -0.23
C GLU A 47 -5.87 -10.13 0.93
N SER A 48 -4.70 -10.76 0.90
CA SER A 48 -3.67 -10.66 1.94
C SER A 48 -2.28 -10.82 1.33
N TRP A 49 -1.41 -9.86 1.59
CA TRP A 49 -0.06 -9.84 1.05
C TRP A 49 0.90 -9.08 1.96
N THR A 50 2.19 -9.19 1.67
CA THR A 50 3.25 -8.58 2.46
C THR A 50 4.21 -7.78 1.60
N LEU A 51 4.78 -6.73 2.19
CA LEU A 51 5.70 -5.80 1.54
C LEU A 51 7.03 -5.74 2.30
N SER A 52 8.14 -5.93 1.58
CA SER A 52 9.49 -5.59 2.05
C SER A 52 10.12 -4.54 1.14
N LEU A 53 10.82 -3.58 1.74
CA LEU A 53 11.68 -2.63 1.03
C LEU A 53 13.10 -3.13 1.22
N GLU A 54 13.83 -3.28 0.12
CA GLU A 54 15.13 -3.94 0.07
C GLU A 54 16.15 -3.07 -0.67
N HIS A 55 17.41 -3.21 -0.28
CA HIS A 55 18.55 -2.57 -0.93
C HIS A 55 19.58 -3.60 -1.37
N ARG A 56 20.42 -3.22 -2.34
CA ARG A 56 21.52 -4.05 -2.82
C ARG A 56 22.87 -3.35 -2.64
N PRO A 57 23.63 -3.66 -1.58
CA PRO A 57 24.95 -3.06 -1.37
C PRO A 57 25.93 -3.51 -2.46
N ARG A 58 26.45 -2.58 -3.28
CA ARG A 58 27.57 -2.81 -4.23
C ARG A 58 27.47 -4.12 -5.02
N GLY A 59 26.32 -4.39 -5.65
CA GLY A 59 26.12 -5.58 -6.49
C GLY A 59 26.03 -6.91 -5.74
N ARG A 60 25.93 -6.91 -4.41
CA ARG A 60 25.73 -8.13 -3.59
C ARG A 60 24.28 -8.64 -3.68
N THR A 61 23.93 -9.55 -2.78
CA THR A 61 22.54 -10.00 -2.61
C THR A 61 21.66 -8.87 -2.08
N TRP A 62 20.37 -8.94 -2.45
CA TRP A 62 19.33 -8.07 -1.91
C TRP A 62 19.11 -8.34 -0.43
N GLN A 63 18.95 -7.28 0.35
CA GLN A 63 18.78 -7.33 1.80
C GLN A 63 17.63 -6.41 2.21
N PRO A 64 16.89 -6.74 3.29
CA PRO A 64 15.90 -5.82 3.85
C PRO A 64 16.53 -4.48 4.23
N ASN A 65 15.80 -3.40 4.01
CA ASN A 65 16.14 -2.08 4.54
C ASN A 65 16.12 -2.12 6.08
N LEU A 66 17.09 -1.45 6.70
CA LEU A 66 17.25 -1.36 8.15
C LEU A 66 15.94 -0.96 8.85
N ARG A 67 15.20 -0.01 8.28
CA ARG A 67 13.90 0.41 8.80
C ARG A 67 12.93 0.70 7.68
N THR A 68 11.69 0.27 7.85
CA THR A 68 10.54 0.72 7.06
C THR A 68 9.53 1.34 8.01
N THR A 69 9.17 2.60 7.78
CA THR A 69 8.28 3.37 8.64
C THR A 69 7.01 3.73 7.86
N PRO A 70 5.85 3.16 8.24
CA PRO A 70 4.58 3.59 7.70
C PRO A 70 4.19 4.96 8.23
N GLY A 71 3.79 5.85 7.33
CA GLY A 71 3.14 7.12 7.67
C GLY A 71 1.67 6.93 8.03
N PRO A 72 0.97 8.02 8.40
CA PRO A 72 -0.46 7.98 8.64
C PRO A 72 -1.21 7.55 7.37
N VAL A 73 -2.32 6.83 7.57
CA VAL A 73 -3.27 6.53 6.52
C VAL A 73 -4.22 7.73 6.40
N THR A 74 -4.38 8.24 5.19
CA THR A 74 -5.36 9.28 4.88
C THR A 74 -6.42 8.71 3.95
N GLU A 75 -7.64 9.21 4.04
CA GLU A 75 -8.74 8.81 3.17
C GLU A 75 -9.47 10.06 2.69
N HIS A 76 -9.53 10.27 1.39
CA HIS A 76 -10.18 11.42 0.75
C HIS A 76 -10.84 10.96 -0.54
N ASP A 77 -12.10 11.37 -0.75
CA ASP A 77 -12.87 11.08 -1.97
C ASP A 77 -12.88 9.58 -2.38
N GLY A 78 -13.00 8.69 -1.39
CA GLY A 78 -12.99 7.23 -1.63
C GLY A 78 -11.62 6.66 -1.97
N LEU A 79 -10.54 7.43 -1.82
CA LEU A 79 -9.17 6.97 -1.98
C LEU A 79 -8.45 6.95 -0.64
N ARG A 80 -8.05 5.75 -0.22
CA ARG A 80 -7.13 5.55 0.90
C ARG A 80 -5.70 5.65 0.42
N SER A 81 -4.89 6.46 1.07
CA SER A 81 -3.47 6.67 0.74
C SER A 81 -2.59 6.49 1.98
N GLN A 82 -1.40 5.92 1.79
CA GLN A 82 -0.37 5.84 2.82
C GLN A 82 1.02 6.04 2.19
N LEU A 83 1.87 6.85 2.83
CA LEU A 83 3.29 6.91 2.49
C LEU A 83 4.07 5.90 3.33
N LEU A 84 4.94 5.13 2.69
CA LEU A 84 5.95 4.33 3.37
C LEU A 84 7.32 4.94 3.09
N THR A 85 8.11 5.14 4.14
CA THR A 85 9.50 5.58 4.02
C THR A 85 10.42 4.47 4.52
N SER A 86 11.65 4.42 4.03
CA SER A 86 12.64 3.50 4.56
C SER A 86 14.04 4.08 4.61
N ASN A 87 14.86 3.48 5.47
CA ASN A 87 16.28 3.71 5.60
C ASN A 87 16.99 2.38 5.28
N ASP A 88 17.89 2.38 4.32
CA ASP A 88 18.52 1.16 3.78
C ASP A 88 19.54 0.55 4.75
N ARG A 89 20.52 1.35 5.16
CA ARG A 89 21.62 1.00 6.05
C ARG A 89 22.11 2.26 6.76
N HIS A 90 22.55 2.06 8.00
CA HIS A 90 23.19 3.11 8.78
C HIS A 90 24.72 3.08 8.61
N TRP A 91 25.32 4.26 8.55
CA TRP A 91 26.76 4.47 8.59
C TRP A 91 27.08 5.73 9.41
N PRO A 92 28.29 5.82 9.99
CA PRO A 92 28.71 7.01 10.74
C PRO A 92 28.48 8.29 9.93
N GLY A 93 27.84 9.29 10.54
CA GLY A 93 27.53 10.57 9.91
C GLY A 93 26.20 10.64 9.14
N LYS A 94 25.50 9.51 8.91
CA LYS A 94 24.16 9.54 8.31
C LYS A 94 23.08 9.70 9.38
N PRO A 95 22.19 10.70 9.29
CA PRO A 95 21.09 10.83 10.23
C PRO A 95 20.25 9.55 10.31
N LEU A 96 19.88 9.13 11.51
CA LEU A 96 19.02 7.95 11.71
C LEU A 96 17.64 8.12 11.06
N GLY A 97 17.19 9.36 10.84
CA GLY A 97 15.96 9.72 10.15
C GLY A 97 16.08 9.85 8.63
N TYR A 98 17.25 9.60 8.03
CA TYR A 98 17.45 9.78 6.60
C TYR A 98 16.53 8.84 5.80
N VAL A 99 15.79 9.39 4.85
CA VAL A 99 14.83 8.66 4.03
C VAL A 99 15.45 8.32 2.68
N ASN A 100 15.66 7.02 2.46
CA ASN A 100 16.29 6.51 1.24
C ASN A 100 15.31 6.15 0.14
N PHE A 101 14.13 5.67 0.51
CA PHE A 101 13.17 5.13 -0.45
C PHE A 101 11.75 5.37 0.04
N VAL A 102 10.91 5.91 -0.84
CA VAL A 102 9.56 6.35 -0.53
C VAL A 102 8.57 5.70 -1.50
N LEU A 103 7.57 5.04 -0.94
CA LEU A 103 6.44 4.49 -1.67
C LEU A 103 5.17 5.23 -1.29
N ARG A 104 4.31 5.44 -2.28
CA ARG A 104 2.90 5.79 -2.07
C ARG A 104 2.06 4.56 -2.35
N LEU A 105 1.20 4.22 -1.39
CA LEU A 105 0.24 3.14 -1.48
C LEU A 105 -1.14 3.77 -1.57
N GLU A 106 -1.91 3.37 -2.58
CA GLU A 106 -3.24 3.88 -2.86
C GLU A 106 -4.22 2.71 -2.99
N GLN A 107 -5.35 2.78 -2.30
CA GLN A 107 -6.43 1.79 -2.33
C GLN A 107 -7.74 2.50 -2.56
N SER A 108 -8.50 2.07 -3.57
CA SER A 108 -9.88 2.51 -3.75
C SER A 108 -10.71 1.91 -2.62
N VAL A 109 -11.35 2.78 -1.84
CA VAL A 109 -12.35 2.41 -0.86
C VAL A 109 -13.68 2.57 -1.57
N ALA A 110 -14.34 1.46 -1.91
CA ALA A 110 -15.71 1.54 -2.37
C ALA A 110 -16.52 2.27 -1.29
N PRO A 111 -17.38 3.25 -1.64
CA PRO A 111 -18.27 3.84 -0.66
C PRO A 111 -19.02 2.69 0.01
N THR A 112 -18.90 2.56 1.33
CA THR A 112 -19.65 1.56 2.10
C THR A 112 -21.10 1.71 1.72
N GLY A 113 -21.63 0.66 1.09
CA GLY A 113 -22.87 0.70 0.32
C GLY A 113 -23.97 1.42 1.09
N VAL A 114 -24.66 2.34 0.41
CA VAL A 114 -26.00 2.73 0.81
C VAL A 114 -26.78 1.42 0.91
N PRO A 115 -27.33 1.04 2.09
CA PRO A 115 -28.18 -0.14 2.16
C PRO A 115 -29.32 0.07 1.16
N PRO A 116 -29.69 -0.94 0.35
CA PRO A 116 -30.83 -0.79 -0.54
C PRO A 116 -32.04 -0.38 0.31
N LEU A 117 -32.67 0.74 -0.06
CA LEU A 117 -33.94 1.15 0.53
C LEU A 117 -34.87 -0.06 0.52
N PRO A 118 -35.51 -0.41 1.65
CA PRO A 118 -36.47 -1.51 1.66
C PRO A 118 -37.53 -1.21 0.61
N SER A 119 -37.68 -2.11 -0.37
CA SER A 119 -38.76 -2.04 -1.34
C SER A 119 -40.09 -1.90 -0.59
N PRO A 120 -40.96 -0.95 -0.94
CA PRO A 120 -42.29 -0.93 -0.36
C PRO A 120 -43.01 -2.23 -0.73
N SER A 121 -43.33 -3.05 0.26
CA SER A 121 -44.15 -4.24 0.07
C SER A 121 -45.48 -3.85 -0.58
N PRO A 122 -45.84 -4.41 -1.75
CA PRO A 122 -47.18 -4.22 -2.30
C PRO A 122 -48.12 -5.11 -1.49
N GLY A 123 -48.81 -4.57 -0.49
CA GLY A 123 -49.71 -5.44 0.28
C GLY A 123 -50.63 -4.86 1.36
N GLU A 124 -50.47 -3.61 1.79
CA GLU A 124 -51.36 -3.06 2.84
C GLU A 124 -51.93 -1.70 2.46
N TYR A 125 -52.79 -1.69 1.45
CA TYR A 125 -53.88 -0.72 1.42
C TYR A 125 -55.18 -1.41 1.81
N GLY A 126 -55.47 -1.29 3.10
CA GLY A 126 -56.80 -0.87 3.56
C GLY A 126 -57.95 -1.85 3.33
N ARG A 127 -58.02 -2.87 4.18
CA ARG A 127 -59.32 -3.38 4.63
C ARG A 127 -59.87 -2.38 5.66
N ALA A 128 -60.81 -1.53 5.25
CA ALA A 128 -61.65 -0.78 6.18
C ALA A 128 -63.01 -0.43 5.56
N THR A 129 -64.06 -1.10 6.08
CA THR A 129 -65.46 -0.65 6.27
C THR A 129 -66.25 -0.21 5.01
N ARG A 130 -67.48 -0.67 4.75
CA ARG A 130 -68.57 -1.08 5.63
C ARG A 130 -69.60 -1.85 4.80
#